data_AF-A0A9X1SIN4-F1
#
_entry.id   AF-A0A9X1SIN4-F1
#
_cell.length_a   1.000
_cell.length_b   1.000
_cell.length_c   1.000
_cell.angle_alpha   90.00
_cell.angle_beta   90.00
_cell.angle_gamma   90.00
#
_symmetry.space_group_name_H-M   'P 1'
#
loop_
_entity.id
_entity.type
_entity.pdbx_description
1 polymer ?
#
loop_
_entity_poly.entity_id
_entity_poly.type
_entity_poly.pdbx_seq_one_letter_code
_entity_poly.pdbx_strand_id
1 'polypeptide(L)'
;MKKVLFCLILGAIAVVSTADQAYAIKPFMDVFVVKYNVKEPSTDADKALAAAVAEVKCNLCHEGKSKKDRNAYGVAMDKLVDKKEITELLKADKDKGEKTIEEVFVKLEAEKSPSGETYGELLKAGKLPVSAE
;
A
#
# COMPACT_ATOMS: atom_id res chain seq x y z
N MET A 1 -2.16 17.35 63.22
CA MET A 1 -1.10 18.17 62.60
C MET A 1 -0.29 17.24 61.70
N LYS A 2 -0.56 17.27 60.39
CA LYS A 2 0.29 17.90 59.35
C LYS A 2 1.48 17.01 58.90
N LYS A 3 1.25 16.34 57.75
CA LYS A 3 2.16 16.09 56.60
C LYS A 3 3.41 15.23 56.90
N VAL A 4 3.71 14.17 56.15
CA VAL A 4 4.42 14.13 54.85
C VAL A 4 3.99 12.82 54.13
N LEU A 5 3.33 12.78 52.98
CA LEU A 5 3.66 13.20 51.60
C LEU A 5 4.58 12.22 50.83
N PHE A 6 3.93 11.51 49.90
CA PHE A 6 4.38 11.17 48.53
C PHE A 6 5.24 9.94 48.21
N CYS A 7 4.77 9.29 47.13
CA CYS A 7 5.50 8.69 46.01
C CYS A 7 6.02 7.25 46.14
N LEU A 8 5.17 6.30 45.72
CA LEU A 8 5.63 5.08 45.04
C LEU A 8 5.15 5.07 43.59
N ILE A 9 5.95 5.79 42.80
CA ILE A 9 6.46 5.51 41.45
C ILE A 9 5.59 4.63 40.53
N LEU A 10 5.02 5.33 39.55
CA LEU A 10 4.60 4.86 38.23
C LEU A 10 5.77 4.20 37.48
N GLY A 11 5.50 3.07 36.83
CA GLY A 11 6.44 2.42 35.93
C GLY A 11 5.75 1.54 34.89
N ALA A 12 4.65 2.00 34.29
CA ALA A 12 4.13 1.39 33.07
C ALA A 12 5.02 1.82 31.91
N ILE A 13 5.99 0.97 31.54
CA ILE A 13 6.75 1.10 30.30
C ILE A 13 5.73 0.89 29.17
N ALA A 14 5.22 2.00 28.63
CA ALA A 14 4.48 1.98 27.38
C ALA A 14 5.47 1.55 26.29
N VAL A 15 5.34 0.30 25.83
CA VAL A 15 6.03 -0.19 24.64
C VAL A 15 5.48 0.65 23.48
N VAL A 16 6.26 1.63 23.03
CA VAL A 16 5.97 2.41 21.84
C VAL A 16 6.23 1.50 20.64
N SER A 17 5.25 0.67 20.31
CA SER A 17 5.29 -0.17 19.10
C SER A 17 5.33 0.75 17.88
N THR A 18 6.44 0.68 17.14
CA THR A 18 6.76 1.49 15.96
C THR A 18 5.67 1.40 14.89
N ALA A 19 4.86 2.45 14.76
CA ALA A 19 3.86 2.63 13.71
C ALA A 19 4.48 2.87 12.31
N ASP A 20 5.80 2.97 12.21
CA ASP A 20 6.52 3.35 10.98
C ASP A 20 6.36 2.37 9.81
N GLN A 21 6.18 1.07 10.09
CA GLN A 21 6.13 0.06 9.03
C GLN A 21 4.86 0.14 8.16
N ALA A 22 3.74 0.56 8.75
CA ALA A 22 2.47 0.68 8.03
C ALA A 22 2.41 1.94 7.16
N TYR A 23 3.13 2.99 7.53
CA TYR A 23 3.12 4.27 6.81
C TYR A 23 3.85 4.20 5.47
N ALA A 24 4.88 3.36 5.34
CA ALA A 24 5.69 3.29 4.11
C ALA A 24 4.97 2.71 2.88
N ILE A 25 3.83 2.01 3.05
CA ILE A 25 3.02 1.46 1.95
C ILE A 25 1.78 2.34 1.69
N LYS A 26 1.34 3.13 2.68
CA LYS A 26 0.11 3.91 2.58
C LYS A 26 0.08 4.84 1.35
N PRO A 27 1.17 5.56 0.98
CA PRO A 27 1.19 6.37 -0.24
C PRO A 27 0.94 5.57 -1.51
N PHE A 28 1.48 4.35 -1.62
CA PHE A 28 1.23 3.47 -2.77
C PHE A 28 -0.25 3.11 -2.88
N MET A 29 -0.87 2.73 -1.76
CA MET A 29 -2.30 2.43 -1.75
C MET A 29 -3.15 3.67 -2.02
N ASP A 30 -2.79 4.82 -1.44
CA ASP A 30 -3.51 6.09 -1.63
C ASP A 30 -3.51 6.51 -3.11
N VAL A 31 -2.36 6.40 -3.79
CA VAL A 31 -2.26 6.68 -5.24
C VAL A 31 -3.02 5.63 -6.04
N PHE A 32 -2.90 4.34 -5.70
CA PHE A 32 -3.62 3.26 -6.38
C PHE A 32 -5.14 3.50 -6.38
N VAL A 33 -5.72 3.78 -5.21
CA VAL A 33 -7.18 3.91 -5.09
C VAL A 33 -7.73 5.17 -5.77
N VAL A 34 -6.89 6.18 -6.00
CA VAL A 34 -7.23 7.36 -6.79
C VAL A 34 -7.12 7.05 -8.28
N LYS A 35 -5.96 6.52 -8.72
CA LYS A 35 -5.67 6.23 -10.12
C LYS A 35 -6.69 5.28 -10.75
N TYR A 36 -7.13 4.26 -10.01
CA TYR A 36 -8.08 3.25 -10.48
C TYR A 36 -9.51 3.48 -9.98
N ASN A 37 -9.83 4.70 -9.54
CA ASN A 37 -11.16 5.12 -9.12
C ASN A 37 -11.83 4.20 -8.09
N VAL A 38 -11.05 3.61 -7.17
CA VAL A 38 -11.54 2.69 -6.14
C VAL A 38 -12.28 3.43 -5.01
N LYS A 39 -11.93 4.70 -4.75
CA LYS A 39 -12.61 5.52 -3.73
C LYS A 39 -14.03 5.90 -4.13
N GLU A 40 -14.23 6.31 -5.38
CA GLU A 40 -15.51 6.81 -5.90
C GLU A 40 -15.88 6.09 -7.21
N PRO A 41 -16.08 4.75 -7.16
CA PRO A 41 -16.22 3.93 -8.36
C PRO A 41 -17.46 4.33 -9.17
N SER A 42 -17.26 4.55 -10.47
CA SER A 42 -18.29 5.11 -11.35
C SER A 42 -18.81 4.12 -12.39
N THR A 43 -17.95 3.19 -12.83
CA THR A 43 -18.30 2.12 -13.76
C THR A 43 -18.51 0.79 -13.01
N ASP A 44 -19.12 -0.21 -13.66
CA ASP A 44 -19.25 -1.54 -13.06
C ASP A 44 -17.90 -2.23 -12.87
N ALA A 45 -16.93 -1.95 -13.76
CA ALA A 45 -15.55 -2.40 -13.59
C ALA A 45 -14.88 -1.74 -12.37
N ASP A 46 -15.04 -0.43 -12.19
CA ASP A 46 -14.50 0.29 -11.01
C ASP A 46 -15.09 -0.29 -9.72
N LYS A 47 -16.40 -0.55 -9.69
CA LYS A 47 -17.08 -1.11 -8.53
C LYS A 47 -16.60 -2.52 -8.21
N ALA A 48 -16.42 -3.35 -9.23
CA ALA A 48 -15.87 -4.70 -9.08
C ALA A 48 -14.44 -4.66 -8.52
N LEU A 49 -13.60 -3.78 -9.07
CA LEU A 49 -12.25 -3.59 -8.57
C LEU A 49 -12.25 -3.07 -7.14
N ALA A 50 -13.09 -2.09 -6.82
CA ALA A 50 -13.19 -1.53 -5.48
C ALA A 50 -13.59 -2.58 -4.45
N ALA A 51 -14.57 -3.43 -4.78
CA ALA A 51 -14.98 -4.54 -3.93
C ALA A 51 -13.83 -5.54 -3.72
N ALA A 52 -13.15 -5.95 -4.80
CA ALA A 52 -12.04 -6.90 -4.71
C ALA A 52 -10.85 -6.33 -3.91
N VAL A 53 -10.51 -5.05 -4.10
CA VAL A 53 -9.43 -4.36 -3.37
C VAL A 53 -9.78 -4.23 -1.88
N ALA A 54 -11.05 -3.95 -1.55
CA ALA A 54 -11.51 -3.89 -0.16
C ALA A 54 -11.45 -5.23 0.56
N GLU A 55 -11.58 -6.35 -0.18
CA GLU A 55 -11.42 -7.70 0.33
C GLU A 55 -9.95 -8.03 0.60
N VAL A 56 -9.07 -7.83 -0.40
CA VAL A 56 -7.67 -8.27 -0.30
C VAL A 56 -6.76 -7.31 0.47
N LYS A 57 -7.04 -6.00 0.47
CA LYS A 57 -6.30 -4.97 1.21
C LYS A 57 -4.78 -5.03 0.98
N CYS A 58 -4.02 -5.51 1.96
CA CYS A 58 -2.56 -5.66 1.86
C CYS A 58 -2.16 -6.74 0.84
N ASN A 59 -3.03 -7.72 0.61
CA ASN A 59 -2.77 -8.81 -0.32
C ASN A 59 -2.88 -8.39 -1.80
N LEU A 60 -3.17 -7.12 -2.07
CA LEU A 60 -3.05 -6.55 -3.41
C LEU A 60 -1.60 -6.66 -3.93
N CYS A 61 -0.61 -6.39 -3.06
CA CYS A 61 0.82 -6.47 -3.40
C CYS A 61 1.59 -7.51 -2.58
N HIS A 62 1.01 -7.99 -1.48
CA HIS A 62 1.63 -8.95 -0.57
C HIS A 62 0.96 -10.32 -0.67
N GLU A 63 1.64 -11.33 -0.15
CA GLU A 63 1.12 -12.69 -0.02
C GLU A 63 1.55 -13.30 1.31
N GLY A 64 1.01 -14.47 1.64
CA GLY A 64 1.43 -15.21 2.83
C GLY A 64 1.20 -14.46 4.15
N LYS A 65 2.13 -14.67 5.10
CA LYS A 65 2.00 -14.18 6.49
C LYS A 65 2.87 -12.96 6.79
N SER A 66 3.76 -12.58 5.89
CA SER A 66 4.74 -11.52 6.10
C SER A 66 4.59 -10.45 5.03
N LYS A 67 4.63 -9.17 5.44
CA LYS A 67 4.63 -8.02 4.50
C LYS A 67 5.90 -7.93 3.64
N LYS A 68 6.89 -8.78 3.89
CA LYS A 68 8.08 -8.91 3.02
C LYS A 68 7.81 -9.87 1.86
N ASP A 69 6.82 -10.74 2.02
CA ASP A 69 6.39 -11.66 0.99
C ASP A 69 5.52 -10.85 0.02
N ARG A 70 5.90 -10.86 -1.24
CA ARG A 70 5.27 -10.06 -2.29
C ARG A 70 4.74 -11.03 -3.33
N ASN A 71 3.48 -10.85 -3.67
CA ASN A 71 2.90 -11.56 -4.81
C ASN A 71 3.57 -11.09 -6.11
N ALA A 72 3.22 -11.71 -7.24
CA ALA A 72 3.83 -11.37 -8.53
C ALA A 72 3.71 -9.87 -8.88
N TYR A 73 2.60 -9.20 -8.53
CA TYR A 73 2.41 -7.77 -8.76
C TYR A 73 3.34 -6.91 -7.88
N GLY A 74 3.45 -7.24 -6.59
CA GLY A 74 4.37 -6.58 -5.67
C GLY A 74 5.84 -6.77 -6.07
N VAL A 75 6.21 -7.96 -6.58
CA VAL A 75 7.56 -8.22 -7.12
C VAL A 75 7.83 -7.40 -8.37
N ALA A 76 6.85 -7.30 -9.28
CA ALA A 76 6.99 -6.47 -10.46
C ALA A 76 7.15 -4.98 -10.10
N MET A 77 6.40 -4.49 -9.12
CA MET A 77 6.55 -3.13 -8.60
C MET A 77 7.95 -2.89 -8.00
N ASP A 78 8.47 -3.80 -7.18
CA ASP A 78 9.77 -3.66 -6.52
C ASP A 78 10.95 -3.56 -7.50
N LYS A 79 10.78 -4.04 -8.74
CA LYS A 79 11.77 -3.88 -9.82
C LYS A 79 11.77 -2.47 -10.42
N LEU A 80 10.68 -1.72 -10.28
CA LEU A 80 10.47 -0.42 -10.92
C LEU A 80 10.75 0.76 -9.99
N VAL A 81 10.77 0.53 -8.67
CA VAL A 81 10.95 1.59 -7.67
C VAL A 81 11.79 1.11 -6.50
N ASP A 82 12.76 1.92 -6.10
CA ASP A 82 13.46 1.71 -4.84
C ASP A 82 12.65 2.31 -3.69
N LYS A 83 12.35 1.48 -2.69
CA LYS A 83 11.55 1.89 -1.53
C LYS A 83 12.22 3.02 -0.73
N LYS A 84 13.54 3.04 -0.63
CA LYS A 84 14.26 4.05 0.14
C LYS A 84 14.20 5.38 -0.61
N GLU A 85 14.48 5.38 -1.91
CA GLU A 85 14.41 6.58 -2.76
C GLU A 85 13.03 7.21 -2.72
N ILE A 86 11.96 6.42 -2.90
CA ILE A 86 10.60 6.97 -2.87
C ILE A 86 10.21 7.48 -1.47
N THR A 87 10.70 6.84 -0.41
CA THR A 87 10.45 7.28 0.97
C THR A 87 11.13 8.61 1.26
N GLU A 88 12.37 8.78 0.80
CA GLU A 88 13.12 10.04 0.93
C GLU A 88 12.46 11.13 0.10
N LEU A 89 12.01 10.81 -1.12
CA LEU A 89 11.30 11.73 -1.98
C LEU A 89 9.99 12.21 -1.35
N LEU A 90 9.15 11.30 -0.86
CA LEU A 90 7.88 11.64 -0.19
C LEU A 90 8.07 12.53 1.05
N LYS A 91 9.20 12.40 1.76
CA LYS A 91 9.53 13.26 2.91
C LYS A 91 9.96 14.66 2.48
N ALA A 92 10.70 14.76 1.38
CA ALA A 92 11.20 16.03 0.86
C ALA A 92 10.13 16.80 0.08
N ASP A 93 9.36 16.10 -0.74
CA ASP A 93 8.33 16.62 -1.64
C ASP A 93 7.26 15.54 -1.86
N LYS A 94 6.16 15.67 -1.11
CA LYS A 94 5.07 14.70 -1.13
C LYS A 94 4.43 14.58 -2.51
N ASP A 95 4.17 15.70 -3.18
CA ASP A 95 3.47 15.72 -4.47
C ASP A 95 4.33 15.08 -5.55
N LYS A 96 5.63 15.38 -5.55
CA LYS A 96 6.58 14.73 -6.46
C LYS A 96 6.68 13.24 -6.17
N GLY A 97 6.70 12.83 -4.90
CA GLY A 97 6.70 11.43 -4.51
C GLY A 97 5.46 10.67 -4.98
N GLU A 98 4.26 11.22 -4.76
CA GLU A 98 3.00 10.62 -5.23
C GLU A 98 2.95 10.53 -6.76
N LYS A 99 3.42 11.55 -7.47
CA LYS A 99 3.55 11.52 -8.94
C LYS A 99 4.52 10.43 -9.41
N THR A 100 5.66 10.26 -8.76
CA THR A 100 6.60 9.18 -9.10
C THR A 100 5.97 7.80 -8.87
N ILE A 101 5.17 7.62 -7.81
CA ILE A 101 4.40 6.40 -7.60
C ILE A 101 3.40 6.18 -8.73
N GLU A 102 2.71 7.22 -9.19
CA GLU A 102 1.78 7.13 -10.31
C GLU A 102 2.49 6.69 -11.60
N GLU A 103 3.66 7.25 -11.89
CA GLU A 103 4.50 6.85 -13.03
C GLU A 103 4.96 5.39 -12.94
N VAL A 104 5.23 4.89 -11.73
CA VAL A 104 5.53 3.47 -11.50
C VAL A 104 4.30 2.62 -11.82
N PHE A 105 3.10 3.01 -11.42
CA PHE A 105 1.88 2.29 -11.79
C PHE A 105 1.66 2.28 -13.31
N VAL A 106 1.90 3.39 -14.00
CA VAL A 106 1.81 3.45 -15.48
C VAL A 106 2.77 2.46 -16.14
N LYS A 107 4.02 2.36 -15.65
CA LYS A 107 4.97 1.35 -16.15
C LYS A 107 4.49 -0.06 -15.85
N LEU A 108 3.96 -0.28 -14.65
CA LEU A 108 3.49 -1.58 -14.19
C LEU A 108 2.28 -2.06 -14.99
N GLU A 109 1.41 -1.17 -15.49
CA GLU A 109 0.29 -1.53 -16.37
C GLU A 109 0.71 -2.26 -17.65
N ALA A 110 1.94 -2.04 -18.12
CA ALA A 110 2.48 -2.68 -19.32
C ALA A 110 3.10 -4.06 -19.03
N GLU A 111 3.37 -4.39 -17.77
CA GLU A 111 3.93 -5.68 -17.37
C GLU A 111 2.88 -6.79 -17.47
N LYS A 112 3.32 -7.99 -17.86
CA LYS A 112 2.46 -9.16 -17.92
C LYS A 112 2.26 -9.76 -16.54
N SER A 113 1.02 -10.04 -16.20
CA SER A 113 0.67 -10.85 -15.06
C SER A 113 0.96 -12.34 -15.32
N PRO A 114 0.97 -13.19 -14.27
CA PRO A 114 1.06 -14.63 -14.44
C PRO A 114 -0.07 -15.25 -15.28
N SER A 115 -1.22 -14.59 -15.43
CA SER A 115 -2.31 -15.07 -16.30
C SER A 115 -2.08 -14.79 -17.79
N GLY A 116 -1.06 -13.99 -18.14
CA GLY A 116 -0.69 -13.64 -19.50
C GLY A 116 -1.26 -12.31 -20.00
N GLU A 117 -2.34 -11.81 -19.40
CA GLU A 117 -2.87 -10.44 -19.57
C GLU A 117 -1.94 -9.43 -18.89
N THR A 118 -1.89 -8.18 -19.36
CA THR A 118 -1.15 -7.14 -18.64
C THR A 118 -1.89 -6.73 -17.36
N TYR A 119 -1.16 -6.19 -16.38
CA TYR A 119 -1.80 -5.68 -15.17
C TYR A 119 -2.79 -4.55 -15.49
N GLY A 120 -2.50 -3.71 -16.49
CA GLY A 120 -3.43 -2.66 -16.92
C GLY A 120 -4.73 -3.20 -17.51
N GLU A 121 -4.66 -4.29 -18.29
CA GLU A 121 -5.83 -4.96 -18.85
C GLU A 121 -6.72 -5.53 -17.73
N LEU A 122 -6.12 -6.19 -16.73
CA LEU A 122 -6.84 -6.74 -15.58
C LEU A 122 -7.54 -5.65 -14.76
N LEU A 123 -6.80 -4.59 -14.38
CA LEU A 123 -7.33 -3.51 -13.56
C LEU A 123 -8.46 -2.76 -14.28
N LYS A 124 -8.30 -2.51 -15.58
CA LYS A 124 -9.35 -1.90 -16.42
C LYS A 124 -10.59 -2.78 -16.55
N ALA A 125 -10.42 -4.10 -16.52
CA ALA A 125 -11.51 -5.07 -16.53
C ALA A 125 -12.17 -5.26 -15.16
N GLY A 126 -11.78 -4.50 -14.14
CA GLY A 126 -12.32 -4.61 -12.79
C GLY A 126 -11.75 -5.79 -11.99
N LYS A 127 -10.64 -6.38 -12.43
CA LYS A 127 -10.01 -7.55 -11.82
C LYS A 127 -8.76 -7.16 -11.03
N LEU A 128 -8.40 -8.00 -10.05
CA LEU A 128 -7.13 -7.87 -9.35
C LEU A 128 -5.95 -8.18 -10.28
N PRO A 129 -4.77 -7.58 -10.03
CA PRO A 129 -3.57 -7.79 -10.85
C PRO A 129 -3.01 -9.20 -10.71
N VAL A 130 -3.28 -9.87 -9.59
CA VAL A 130 -3.03 -11.29 -9.38
C VAL A 130 -4.30 -11.92 -8.81
N SER A 131 -4.50 -13.21 -9.03
CA SER A 131 -5.58 -13.95 -8.34
C SER A 131 -5.39 -13.84 -6.84
N ALA A 132 -6.48 -13.60 -6.11
CA ALA A 132 -6.47 -13.73 -4.67
C ALA A 132 -6.27 -15.22 -4.33
N GLU A 133 -5.22 -15.52 -3.56
CA GLU A 133 -5.00 -16.83 -2.92
C GLU A 133 -5.54 -16.84 -1.48
#